data_AF-A0A535J4S6-F1
#
_entry.id   AF-A0A535J4S6-F1
#
_cell.length_a   1.000
_cell.length_b   1.000
_cell.length_c   1.000
_cell.angle_alpha   90.00
_cell.angle_beta   90.00
_cell.angle_gamma   90.00
#
_symmetry.space_group_name_H-M   'P 1'
#
loop_
_entity.id
_entity.type
_entity.pdbx_description
1 polymer ?
#
loop_
_entity_poly.entity_id
_entity_poly.type
_entity_poly.pdbx_seq_one_letter_code
_entity_poly.pdbx_strand_id
1 'polypeptide(L)'
;MVDSAHSAFAGPHFVHRISGCVSREATFLVLDPNQEFLVQPVDASWLQCNIECQEACPVGTNCRGYLNLAAEGRFEEGYILSREPNPVAAMCSYVCSAPCERACRRGDIDRPLAIRAMKRFLVEWHEASGIPDVMPHITARPERVAVVGAGPAGISVARELAMKGF
;
A
#
# COMPACT_ATOMS: atom_id res chain seq x y z
N MET A 1 -24.43 26.16 -10.22
CA MET A 1 -23.38 27.16 -10.53
C MET A 1 -22.38 27.18 -9.40
N VAL A 2 -21.35 26.35 -9.50
CA VAL A 2 -20.01 26.65 -9.00
C VAL A 2 -19.07 25.87 -9.91
N ASP A 3 -18.69 26.53 -11.00
CA ASP A 3 -17.49 26.23 -11.76
C ASP A 3 -16.27 26.52 -10.89
N SER A 4 -15.26 25.65 -10.93
CA SER A 4 -13.85 26.06 -11.10
C SER A 4 -12.93 24.85 -11.15
N ALA A 5 -12.19 24.77 -12.26
CA ALA A 5 -10.86 24.16 -12.40
C ALA A 5 -10.75 22.63 -12.34
N HIS A 6 -11.32 21.95 -13.33
CA HIS A 6 -10.57 20.92 -14.05
C HIS A 6 -9.51 21.61 -14.91
N SER A 7 -8.26 21.61 -14.46
CA SER A 7 -7.13 21.98 -15.32
C SER A 7 -5.88 21.18 -14.96
N ALA A 8 -5.56 20.24 -15.85
CA ALA A 8 -4.21 19.89 -16.27
C ALA A 8 -3.20 19.45 -15.19
N PHE A 9 -3.27 18.18 -14.79
CA PHE A 9 -2.04 17.40 -14.54
C PHE A 9 -1.51 16.86 -15.87
N ALA A 10 -1.04 17.77 -16.72
CA ALA A 10 -0.15 17.46 -17.83
C ALA A 10 1.29 17.59 -17.32
N GLY A 11 1.74 16.61 -16.53
CA GLY A 11 3.16 16.43 -16.22
C GLY A 11 3.83 15.70 -17.38
N PRO A 12 5.08 16.04 -17.74
CA PRO A 12 5.76 15.37 -18.84
C PRO A 12 6.06 13.93 -18.39
N HIS A 13 5.37 12.96 -19.00
CA HIS A 13 5.87 11.60 -19.10
C HIS A 13 7.16 11.64 -19.92
N PHE A 14 8.28 11.97 -19.28
CA PHE A 14 9.60 11.83 -19.87
C PHE A 14 10.00 10.35 -19.76
N VAL A 15 9.34 9.54 -20.58
CA VAL A 15 9.88 8.25 -20.98
C VAL A 15 11.09 8.60 -21.83
N HIS A 16 12.27 8.69 -21.22
CA HIS A 16 13.51 8.78 -21.97
C HIS A 16 13.68 7.45 -22.72
N ARG A 17 13.11 7.40 -23.93
CA ARG A 17 13.48 6.46 -24.96
C ARG A 17 14.96 6.73 -25.21
N ILE A 18 15.83 5.84 -24.74
CA ILE A 18 17.25 5.87 -25.08
C ILE A 18 17.33 5.53 -26.58
N SER A 19 17.08 6.53 -27.41
CA SER A 19 17.32 6.49 -28.85
C SER A 19 18.78 6.89 -29.02
N GLY A 20 19.67 5.93 -28.79
CA GLY A 20 21.10 6.11 -28.94
C GLY A 20 21.74 4.77 -29.24
N CYS A 21 22.08 4.59 -30.50
CA CYS A 21 22.86 3.48 -31.04
C CYS A 21 24.06 3.17 -30.13
N VAL A 22 24.09 2.01 -29.46
CA VAL A 22 25.26 1.56 -28.71
C VAL A 22 26.19 0.84 -29.68
N SER A 23 27.02 1.61 -30.38
CA SER A 23 28.28 1.10 -30.90
C SER A 23 29.13 0.65 -29.70
N ARG A 24 29.55 -0.62 -29.74
CA ARG A 24 30.34 -1.26 -28.69
C ARG A 24 31.77 -0.71 -28.67
N GLU A 25 31.99 0.39 -27.97
CA GLU A 25 33.32 0.80 -27.53
C GLU A 25 33.24 1.17 -26.06
N ALA A 26 34.16 0.61 -25.26
CA ALA A 26 34.24 0.84 -23.82
C ALA A 26 34.56 2.31 -23.54
N THR A 27 33.53 3.15 -23.45
CA THR A 27 33.68 4.52 -23.00
C THR A 27 33.80 4.49 -21.48
N PHE A 28 35.00 4.79 -20.97
CA PHE A 28 35.14 5.25 -19.60
C PHE A 28 34.13 6.38 -19.39
N LEU A 29 33.13 6.16 -18.53
CA LEU A 29 32.24 7.23 -18.08
C LEU A 29 33.11 8.22 -17.29
N VAL A 30 33.62 9.24 -17.98
CA VAL A 30 34.22 10.40 -17.34
C VAL A 30 33.08 11.11 -16.62
N LEU A 31 33.04 11.00 -15.30
CA LEU A 31 32.13 11.78 -14.48
C LEU A 31 32.47 13.26 -14.73
N ASP A 32 31.56 14.00 -15.34
CA ASP A 32 31.71 15.45 -15.51
C ASP A 32 31.64 16.10 -14.12
N PRO A 33 32.74 16.73 -13.65
CA PRO A 33 32.77 17.35 -12.33
C PRO A 33 31.85 18.58 -12.21
N ASN A 34 31.34 19.10 -13.33
CA ASN A 34 30.38 20.21 -13.37
C ASN A 34 28.94 19.75 -13.62
N GLN A 35 28.68 18.44 -13.65
CA GLN A 35 27.32 17.95 -13.78
C GLN A 35 26.54 18.26 -12.50
N GLU A 36 25.54 19.12 -12.60
CA GLU A 36 24.55 19.31 -11.53
C GLU A 36 23.72 18.03 -11.40
N PHE A 37 24.04 17.22 -10.40
CA PHE A 37 23.21 16.09 -10.03
C PHE A 37 22.01 16.59 -9.23
N LEU A 38 20.80 16.32 -9.73
CA LEU A 38 19.58 16.44 -8.92
C LEU A 38 19.61 15.34 -7.85
N VAL A 39 20.29 15.62 -6.74
CA VAL A 39 20.28 14.75 -5.56
C VAL A 39 18.97 15.00 -4.83
N GLN A 40 17.99 14.11 -5.01
CA GLN A 40 16.92 14.03 -4.04
C GLN A 40 17.47 13.35 -2.78
N PRO A 41 17.53 14.06 -1.63
CA PRO A 41 17.98 13.44 -0.39
C PRO A 41 17.05 12.28 -0.05
N VAL A 42 17.62 11.14 0.36
CA VAL A 42 16.86 9.99 0.85
C VAL A 42 16.32 10.35 2.23
N ASP A 43 15.12 10.91 2.25
CA ASP A 43 14.36 11.18 3.46
C ASP A 43 13.28 10.11 3.70
N ALA A 44 12.57 10.20 4.83
CA ALA A 44 11.53 9.24 5.19
C ALA A 44 10.38 9.22 4.18
N SER A 45 10.06 10.37 3.56
CA SER A 45 9.00 10.45 2.55
C SER A 45 9.40 9.71 1.28
N TRP A 46 10.66 9.85 0.86
CA TRP A 46 11.23 9.11 -0.27
C TRP A 46 11.16 7.59 -0.04
N LEU A 47 11.50 7.13 1.17
CA LEU A 47 11.41 5.70 1.51
C LEU A 47 9.99 5.15 1.45
N GLN A 48 8.99 6.00 1.73
CA GLN A 48 7.59 5.60 1.78
C GLN A 48 6.96 5.54 0.38
N CYS A 49 7.22 6.55 -0.46
CA CYS A 49 6.73 6.56 -1.84
C CYS A 49 7.54 5.68 -2.80
N ASN A 50 8.74 5.24 -2.41
CA ASN A 50 9.55 4.30 -3.18
C ASN A 50 9.21 2.82 -2.92
N ILE A 51 8.09 2.53 -2.23
CA ILE A 51 7.55 1.17 -2.05
C ILE A 51 6.33 1.03 -2.95
N GLU A 52 6.54 0.59 -4.20
CA GLU A 52 5.49 0.68 -5.24
C GLU A 52 4.26 -0.15 -4.89
N CYS A 53 4.43 -1.29 -4.21
CA CYS A 53 3.30 -2.13 -3.83
C CYS A 53 2.40 -1.48 -2.76
N GLN A 54 2.95 -0.62 -1.90
CA GLN A 54 2.19 0.12 -0.90
C GLN A 54 1.51 1.33 -1.52
N GLU A 55 2.23 2.09 -2.36
CA GLU A 55 1.68 3.24 -3.09
C GLU A 55 0.55 2.85 -4.05
N ALA A 56 0.68 1.69 -4.72
CA ALA A 56 -0.38 1.18 -5.60
C ALA A 56 -1.61 0.67 -4.84
N CYS A 57 -1.53 0.47 -3.52
CA CYS A 57 -2.67 0.04 -2.71
C CYS A 57 -3.56 1.25 -2.42
N PRO A 58 -4.85 1.26 -2.82
CA PRO A 58 -5.73 2.42 -2.61
C PRO A 58 -5.94 2.80 -1.14
N VAL A 59 -5.68 1.87 -0.22
CA VAL A 59 -5.79 2.07 1.23
C VAL A 59 -4.42 2.13 1.91
N GLY A 60 -3.33 2.17 1.16
CA GLY A 60 -1.97 2.30 1.70
C GLY A 60 -1.53 1.15 2.61
N THR A 61 -2.03 -0.09 2.39
CA THR A 61 -1.62 -1.24 3.22
C THR A 61 -0.11 -1.47 3.13
N ASN A 62 0.55 -1.62 4.28
CA ASN A 62 1.97 -1.97 4.38
C ASN A 62 2.22 -3.43 3.96
N CYS A 63 2.24 -3.67 2.65
CA CYS A 63 2.38 -5.00 2.07
C CYS A 63 3.70 -5.66 2.44
N ARG A 64 4.80 -4.91 2.32
CA ARG A 64 6.16 -5.35 2.69
C ARG A 64 6.22 -5.81 4.14
N GLY A 65 5.64 -5.03 5.05
CA GLY A 65 5.70 -5.32 6.48
C GLY A 65 5.05 -6.65 6.83
N TYR A 66 3.82 -6.89 6.40
CA TYR A 66 3.15 -8.16 6.76
C TYR A 66 3.75 -9.37 6.03
N LEU A 67 4.32 -9.18 4.84
CA LEU A 67 5.06 -10.26 4.14
C LEU A 67 6.33 -10.65 4.91
N ASN A 68 7.07 -9.67 5.43
CA ASN A 68 8.26 -9.93 6.23
C ASN A 68 7.89 -10.61 7.56
N LEU A 69 6.83 -10.15 8.24
CA LEU A 69 6.34 -10.79 9.46
C LEU A 69 5.92 -12.25 9.20
N ALA A 70 5.24 -12.51 8.08
CA ALA A 70 4.91 -13.86 7.68
C ALA A 70 6.16 -14.71 7.39
N ALA A 71 7.19 -14.15 6.77
CA ALA A 71 8.46 -14.84 6.52
C ALA A 71 9.21 -15.18 7.83
N GLU A 72 9.03 -14.38 8.87
CA GLU A 72 9.55 -14.62 10.23
C GLU A 72 8.67 -15.58 11.05
N GLY A 73 7.54 -16.05 10.51
CA GLY A 73 6.57 -16.89 11.23
C GLY A 73 5.68 -16.13 12.22
N ARG A 74 5.73 -14.80 12.21
CA ARG A 74 4.95 -13.90 13.08
C ARG A 74 3.59 -13.60 12.47
N PHE A 75 2.78 -14.64 12.30
CA PHE A 75 1.53 -14.56 11.53
C PHE A 75 0.48 -13.65 12.16
N GLU A 76 0.33 -13.66 13.48
CA GLU A 76 -0.64 -12.79 14.15
C GLU A 76 -0.32 -11.30 13.94
N GLU A 77 0.94 -10.92 14.11
CA GLU A 77 1.39 -9.55 13.87
C GLU A 77 1.25 -9.16 12.39
N GLY A 78 1.52 -10.12 11.48
CA GLY A 78 1.28 -9.94 10.05
C GLY A 78 -0.21 -9.69 9.76
N TYR A 79 -1.11 -10.46 10.36
CA TYR A 79 -2.56 -10.29 10.24
C TYR A 79 -2.99 -8.91 10.74
N ILE A 80 -2.59 -8.51 11.95
CA ILE A 80 -2.89 -7.21 12.55
C ILE A 80 -2.40 -6.07 11.64
N LEU A 81 -1.16 -6.14 11.17
CA LEU A 81 -0.59 -5.12 10.28
C LEU A 81 -1.31 -5.06 8.91
N SER A 82 -1.73 -6.21 8.38
CA SER A 82 -2.42 -6.27 7.07
C SER A 82 -3.80 -5.61 7.06
N ARG A 83 -4.45 -5.55 8.23
CA ARG A 83 -5.81 -5.00 8.42
C ARG A 83 -5.85 -3.62 9.07
N GLU A 84 -4.73 -3.12 9.57
CA GLU A 84 -4.64 -1.83 10.26
C GLU A 84 -5.31 -0.68 9.49
N PRO A 85 -4.95 -0.38 8.22
CA PRO A 85 -5.63 0.64 7.43
C PRO A 85 -6.85 0.11 6.66
N ASN A 86 -7.17 -1.18 6.79
CA ASN A 86 -8.20 -1.85 5.97
C ASN A 86 -9.12 -2.71 6.83
N PRO A 87 -10.26 -2.16 7.29
CA PRO A 87 -11.19 -2.89 8.17
C PRO A 87 -11.92 -4.05 7.49
N VAL A 88 -11.80 -4.17 6.16
CA VAL A 88 -12.38 -5.25 5.35
C VAL A 88 -11.28 -6.09 4.68
N ALA A 89 -10.11 -6.20 5.32
CA ALA A 89 -8.97 -6.96 4.82
C ALA A 89 -9.32 -8.41 4.46
N ALA A 90 -10.18 -9.07 5.24
CA ALA A 90 -10.68 -10.40 4.96
C ALA A 90 -11.36 -10.46 3.58
N MET A 91 -12.32 -9.58 3.30
CA MET A 91 -12.97 -9.51 1.98
C MET A 91 -11.98 -9.20 0.86
N CYS A 92 -11.11 -8.20 1.07
CA CYS A 92 -10.09 -7.83 0.09
C CYS A 92 -9.14 -8.98 -0.24
N SER A 93 -8.91 -9.93 0.69
CA SER A 93 -8.06 -11.08 0.41
C SER A 93 -8.63 -12.03 -0.66
N TYR A 94 -9.95 -11.98 -0.90
CA TYR A 94 -10.62 -12.76 -1.94
C TYR A 94 -10.87 -11.96 -3.22
N VAL A 95 -11.41 -10.74 -3.10
CA VAL A 95 -11.98 -10.03 -4.26
C VAL A 95 -11.11 -8.89 -4.79
N CYS A 96 -10.04 -8.50 -4.09
CA CYS A 96 -9.19 -7.41 -4.53
C CYS A 96 -8.56 -7.69 -5.90
N SER A 97 -8.52 -6.68 -6.77
CA SER A 97 -7.86 -6.72 -8.09
C SER A 97 -6.32 -6.73 -8.01
N ALA A 98 -5.76 -6.68 -6.80
CA ALA A 98 -4.34 -6.74 -6.49
C ALA A 98 -3.47 -5.74 -7.27
N PRO A 99 -3.77 -4.41 -7.23
CA PRO A 99 -2.93 -3.40 -7.88
C PRO A 99 -1.50 -3.39 -7.32
N CYS A 100 -1.33 -3.75 -6.04
CA CYS A 100 -0.05 -3.91 -5.38
C CYS A 100 0.84 -5.01 -6.01
N GLU A 101 0.26 -6.08 -6.52
CA GLU A 101 1.01 -7.14 -7.22
C GLU A 101 1.44 -6.66 -8.61
N ARG A 102 0.56 -5.91 -9.31
CA ARG A 102 0.88 -5.33 -10.63
C ARG A 102 2.00 -4.31 -10.57
N ALA A 103 2.11 -3.56 -9.48
CA ALA A 103 3.15 -2.57 -9.25
C ALA A 103 4.41 -3.14 -8.57
N CYS A 104 4.44 -4.43 -8.22
CA CYS A 104 5.52 -5.00 -7.44
C CYS A 104 6.84 -5.03 -8.23
N ARG A 105 7.86 -4.30 -7.75
CA ARG A 105 9.23 -4.27 -8.32
C ARG A 105 9.87 -5.64 -8.54
N ARG A 106 9.50 -6.66 -7.75
CA ARG A 106 10.00 -8.03 -7.96
C ARG A 106 9.56 -8.61 -9.31
N GLY A 107 8.40 -8.16 -9.82
CA GLY A 107 7.91 -8.51 -11.15
C GLY A 107 8.85 -8.11 -12.29
N ASP A 108 9.72 -7.12 -12.09
CA ASP A 108 10.73 -6.72 -13.08
C ASP A 108 11.88 -7.73 -13.18
N ILE A 109 12.05 -8.59 -12.18
CA ILE A 109 13.10 -9.62 -12.12
C ILE A 109 12.54 -10.98 -12.53
N ASP A 110 11.46 -11.42 -11.88
CA ASP A 110 10.83 -12.72 -12.14
C ASP A 110 9.30 -12.66 -12.08
N ARG A 111 8.71 -12.71 -10.88
CA ARG A 111 7.27 -12.70 -10.65
C ARG A 111 6.94 -11.82 -9.46
N PRO A 112 5.80 -11.11 -9.49
CA PRO A 112 5.37 -10.33 -8.34
C PRO A 112 5.14 -11.24 -7.13
N LEU A 113 5.30 -10.68 -5.94
CA LEU A 113 4.95 -11.38 -4.72
C LEU A 113 3.44 -11.66 -4.69
N ALA A 114 3.04 -12.80 -4.13
CA ALA A 114 1.63 -13.17 -3.99
C ALA A 114 0.99 -12.44 -2.79
N ILE A 115 0.91 -11.12 -2.87
CA ILE A 115 0.51 -10.18 -1.80
C ILE A 115 -0.92 -10.46 -1.31
N ARG A 116 -1.87 -10.66 -2.24
CA ARG A 116 -3.28 -10.96 -1.92
C ARG A 116 -3.42 -12.35 -1.33
N ALA A 117 -2.74 -13.35 -1.88
CA ALA A 117 -2.77 -14.72 -1.37
C ALA A 117 -2.15 -14.81 0.03
N MET A 118 -1.06 -14.09 0.29
CA MET A 118 -0.48 -14.00 1.63
C MET A 118 -1.46 -13.35 2.62
N LYS A 119 -2.14 -12.26 2.22
CA LYS A 119 -3.18 -11.64 3.06
C LYS A 119 -4.29 -12.64 3.40
N ARG A 120 -4.71 -13.46 2.42
CA ARG A 120 -5.70 -14.52 2.64
C ARG A 120 -5.21 -15.55 3.63
N PHE A 121 -3.99 -16.04 3.46
CA PHE A 121 -3.36 -16.97 4.40
C PHE A 121 -3.35 -16.42 5.82
N LEU A 122 -2.95 -15.16 6.03
CA LEU A 122 -2.92 -14.55 7.36
C LEU A 122 -4.31 -14.46 8.00
N VAL A 123 -5.35 -14.13 7.22
CA VAL A 123 -6.74 -14.07 7.71
C VAL A 123 -7.24 -15.47 8.08
N GLU A 124 -7.08 -16.46 7.21
CA GLU A 124 -7.50 -17.84 7.45
C GLU A 124 -6.71 -18.46 8.61
N TRP A 125 -5.42 -18.14 8.73
CA TRP A 125 -4.58 -18.58 9.85
C TRP A 125 -5.06 -17.99 11.18
N HIS A 126 -5.37 -16.69 11.23
CA HIS A 126 -5.89 -16.05 12.44
C HIS A 126 -7.22 -16.68 12.86
N GLU A 127 -8.15 -16.87 11.92
CA GLU A 127 -9.44 -17.55 12.18
C GLU A 127 -9.23 -18.97 12.74
N ALA A 128 -8.32 -19.75 12.15
CA ALA A 128 -7.99 -21.10 12.60
C ALA A 128 -7.23 -21.13 13.94
N SER A 129 -6.50 -20.07 14.29
CA SER A 129 -5.73 -19.99 15.53
C SER A 129 -6.59 -19.90 16.79
N GLY A 130 -7.84 -19.45 16.67
CA GLY A 130 -8.75 -19.18 17.78
C GLY A 130 -8.35 -17.98 18.64
N ILE A 131 -7.34 -17.19 18.22
CA ILE A 131 -6.98 -15.93 18.87
C ILE A 131 -8.14 -14.95 18.69
N PRO A 132 -8.74 -14.43 19.77
CA PRO A 132 -9.87 -13.51 19.64
C PRO A 132 -9.40 -12.13 19.19
N ASP A 133 -10.23 -11.48 18.38
CA ASP A 133 -10.07 -10.06 18.09
C ASP A 133 -10.28 -9.22 19.35
N VAL A 134 -9.21 -8.55 19.80
CA VAL A 134 -9.25 -7.67 20.97
C VAL A 134 -9.61 -6.24 20.54
N MET A 135 -10.76 -5.77 20.98
CA MET A 135 -11.12 -4.35 20.86
C MET A 135 -10.38 -3.56 21.97
N PRO A 136 -9.70 -2.45 21.64
CA PRO A 136 -9.14 -1.60 22.68
C PRO A 136 -10.24 -1.00 23.56
N HIS A 137 -9.87 -0.58 24.76
CA HIS A 137 -10.76 0.22 25.58
C HIS A 137 -11.03 1.57 24.91
N ILE A 138 -12.30 1.89 24.69
CA ILE A 138 -12.73 3.12 24.02
C ILE A 138 -13.63 3.90 24.97
N THR A 139 -13.30 5.17 25.20
CA THR A 139 -14.16 6.08 25.97
C THR A 139 -15.37 6.48 25.15
N ALA A 140 -16.56 6.11 25.62
CA ALA A 140 -17.81 6.43 24.93
C ALA A 140 -18.12 7.94 24.97
N ARG A 141 -18.69 8.42 23.87
CA ARG A 141 -19.19 9.78 23.71
C ARG A 141 -20.72 9.81 23.85
N PRO A 142 -21.31 10.95 24.26
CA PRO A 142 -22.75 11.07 24.40
C PRO A 142 -23.49 11.21 23.04
N GLU A 143 -22.81 11.69 22.00
CA GLU A 143 -23.38 11.85 20.66
C GLU A 143 -23.73 10.50 20.03
N ARG A 144 -24.74 10.48 19.16
CA ARG A 144 -25.16 9.27 18.42
C ARG A 144 -25.10 9.52 16.93
N VAL A 145 -24.52 8.58 16.20
CA VAL A 145 -24.41 8.63 14.74
C VAL A 145 -25.10 7.39 14.14
N ALA A 146 -25.93 7.59 13.11
CA ALA A 146 -26.53 6.50 12.36
C ALA A 146 -25.80 6.32 11.01
N VAL A 147 -25.40 5.09 10.71
CA VAL A 147 -24.84 4.71 9.40
C VAL A 147 -25.93 3.99 8.61
N VAL A 148 -26.36 4.58 7.48
CA VAL A 148 -27.38 3.98 6.60
C VAL A 148 -26.69 3.18 5.49
N GLY A 149 -26.74 1.85 5.61
CA GLY A 149 -26.18 0.90 4.64
C GLY A 149 -25.07 0.04 5.24
N ALA A 150 -25.14 -1.28 5.00
CA ALA A 150 -24.23 -2.27 5.57
C ALA A 150 -23.19 -2.80 4.56
N GLY A 151 -22.90 -2.03 3.50
CA GLY A 151 -21.84 -2.36 2.54
C GLY A 151 -20.44 -2.08 3.11
N PRO A 152 -19.38 -2.33 2.31
CA PRO A 152 -17.98 -2.10 2.74
C PRO A 152 -17.73 -0.68 3.24
N ALA A 153 -18.33 0.32 2.59
CA ALA A 153 -18.22 1.73 3.02
C ALA A 153 -18.88 1.96 4.39
N GLY A 154 -20.09 1.43 4.60
CA GLY A 154 -20.83 1.59 5.84
C GLY A 154 -20.15 0.91 7.02
N ILE A 155 -19.69 -0.34 6.85
CA ILE A 155 -18.96 -1.07 7.91
C ILE A 155 -17.63 -0.38 8.23
N SER A 156 -16.91 0.13 7.22
CA SER A 156 -15.65 0.86 7.43
C SER A 156 -15.88 2.12 8.25
N VAL A 157 -16.88 2.93 7.88
CA VAL A 157 -17.25 4.15 8.62
C VAL A 157 -17.71 3.81 10.04
N ALA A 158 -18.55 2.77 10.20
CA ALA A 158 -19.04 2.34 11.51
C ALA A 158 -17.89 1.94 12.43
N ARG A 159 -16.90 1.19 11.93
CA ARG A 159 -15.70 0.85 12.72
C ARG A 159 -14.92 2.10 13.11
N GLU A 160 -14.65 3.01 12.19
CA GLU A 160 -13.88 4.23 12.48
C GLU A 160 -14.59 5.15 13.49
N LEU A 161 -15.92 5.22 13.43
CA LEU A 161 -16.73 5.94 14.42
C LEU A 161 -16.69 5.26 15.79
N ALA A 162 -16.85 3.93 15.83
CA ALA A 162 -16.76 3.14 17.05
C ALA A 162 -15.39 3.31 17.73
N MET A 163 -14.29 3.27 16.97
CA MET A 163 -12.93 3.50 17.49
C MET A 163 -12.73 4.92 18.06
N LYS A 164 -13.52 5.90 17.62
CA LYS A 164 -13.52 7.28 18.15
C LYS A 164 -14.49 7.49 19.32
N GLY A 165 -15.26 6.47 19.68
CA GLY A 165 -16.21 6.46 20.79
C GLY A 165 -17.62 6.96 20.47
N PHE A 166 -17.98 7.12 19.19
CA PHE A 166 -19.34 7.49 18.78
C PHE A 166 -20.32 6.31 18.81
#